data_AF-A0A147EU44-F1
#
_entry.id   AF-A0A147EU44-F1
#
_cell.length_a   1.000
_cell.length_b   1.000
_cell.length_c   1.000
_cell.angle_alpha   90.00
_cell.angle_beta   90.00
_cell.angle_gamma   90.00
#
_symmetry.space_group_name_H-M   'P 1'
#
loop_
_entity.id
_entity.type
_entity.pdbx_description
1 polymer ?
#
loop_
_entity_poly.entity_id
_entity_poly.type
_entity_poly.pdbx_seq_one_letter_code
_entity_poly.pdbx_strand_id
1 'polypeptide(L)'
;MTTNEALRLADVDPLVFTERASALKVVGAVALDVVMPLAVLAAGVAIAVAGLPAVGAILVVIAVVLLGVATWQLGRTGRTLGATTVDIRVVRRSTGAAAGSRALLALVSGALGAYDLRRGRDPFAPAIAAFAFPATNEGAAASARPRRGMVPTLSLDSGERLSLDSALVLGRDPVAPPDAPAQVYRWADMSRTLSKSHVRFEWDGRQVWVTDLGSTNGTFVRGAGSPTPLLAHQRTPVPGSVTLEIGDRVLTIREAGH
;
A
#
# COMPACT_ATOMS: atom_id res chain seq x y z
N MET A 1 -20.88 26.71 17.81
CA MET A 1 -20.97 25.38 18.44
C MET A 1 -20.99 24.36 17.32
N THR A 2 -19.83 23.89 16.89
CA THR A 2 -19.68 22.71 16.02
C THR A 2 -18.48 21.97 16.56
N THR A 3 -18.75 20.99 17.40
CA THR A 3 -17.78 20.07 17.96
C THR A 3 -17.16 19.33 16.79
N ASN A 4 -15.89 19.59 16.48
CA ASN A 4 -15.10 18.75 15.59
C ASN A 4 -14.89 17.43 16.35
N GLU A 5 -15.87 16.54 16.24
CA GLU A 5 -15.80 15.20 16.78
C GLU A 5 -14.74 14.47 15.95
N ALA A 6 -13.51 14.44 16.48
CA ALA A 6 -12.41 13.71 15.88
C ALA A 6 -12.89 12.28 15.62
N LEU A 7 -12.96 11.90 14.34
CA LEU A 7 -13.32 10.53 13.91
C LEU A 7 -12.57 9.54 14.79
N ARG A 8 -13.29 8.73 15.56
CA ARG A 8 -12.66 7.70 16.37
C ARG A 8 -12.09 6.68 15.40
N LEU A 9 -10.96 6.07 15.76
CA LEU A 9 -10.31 5.04 14.94
C LEU A 9 -11.27 3.87 14.58
N ALA A 10 -12.35 3.70 15.34
CA ALA A 10 -13.40 2.71 15.11
C ALA A 10 -14.36 3.05 13.95
N ASP A 11 -14.40 4.30 13.49
CA ASP A 11 -15.31 4.77 12.44
C ASP A 11 -14.69 4.71 11.04
N VAL A 12 -13.40 4.36 10.95
CA VAL A 12 -12.65 4.25 9.69
C VAL A 12 -12.85 2.85 9.12
N ASP A 13 -13.29 2.76 7.86
CA ASP A 13 -13.39 1.47 7.16
C ASP A 13 -12.03 0.75 7.23
N PRO A 14 -11.96 -0.45 7.85
CA PRO A 14 -10.71 -1.17 8.02
C PRO A 14 -10.09 -1.59 6.69
N LEU A 15 -10.83 -1.57 5.59
CA LEU A 15 -10.34 -1.90 4.25
C LEU A 15 -10.12 -0.68 3.37
N VAL A 16 -10.18 0.52 3.96
CA VAL A 16 -9.87 1.75 3.23
C VAL A 16 -8.48 1.65 2.59
N PHE A 17 -8.39 2.09 1.34
CA PHE A 17 -7.17 2.07 0.51
C PHE A 17 -6.54 0.70 0.27
N THR A 18 -7.29 -0.39 0.48
CA THR A 18 -6.88 -1.73 0.06
C THR A 18 -7.29 -1.97 -1.41
N GLU A 19 -6.45 -2.66 -2.19
CA GLU A 19 -6.80 -3.10 -3.54
C GLU A 19 -7.11 -4.59 -3.54
N ARG A 20 -8.18 -5.01 -4.22
CA ARG A 20 -8.50 -6.44 -4.33
C ARG A 20 -7.48 -7.14 -5.23
N ALA A 21 -7.06 -8.34 -4.82
CA ALA A 21 -6.20 -9.18 -5.63
C ALA A 21 -6.89 -9.57 -6.94
N SER A 22 -6.12 -9.61 -8.02
CA SER A 22 -6.60 -10.12 -9.31
C SER A 22 -6.90 -11.61 -9.23
N ALA A 23 -7.83 -12.09 -10.07
CA ALA A 23 -8.19 -13.51 -10.14
C ALA A 23 -6.97 -14.41 -10.37
N LEU A 24 -6.01 -13.97 -11.21
CA LEU A 24 -4.79 -14.72 -11.49
C LEU A 24 -3.93 -14.94 -10.24
N LYS A 25 -3.77 -13.91 -9.39
CA LYS A 25 -3.03 -14.03 -8.12
C LYS A 25 -3.73 -14.99 -7.16
N VAL A 26 -5.05 -14.88 -7.06
CA VAL A 26 -5.85 -15.79 -6.22
C VAL A 26 -5.71 -17.24 -6.70
N VAL A 27 -5.80 -17.48 -8.01
CA VAL A 27 -5.60 -18.81 -8.60
C VAL A 27 -4.19 -19.34 -8.31
N GLY A 28 -3.16 -18.50 -8.43
CA GLY A 28 -1.78 -18.89 -8.10
C GLY A 28 -1.60 -19.30 -6.65
N ALA A 29 -2.19 -18.55 -5.71
CA ALA A 29 -2.15 -18.92 -4.29
C ALA A 29 -2.91 -20.23 -4.02
N VAL A 30 -4.12 -20.38 -4.57
CA VAL A 30 -4.96 -21.58 -4.41
C VAL A 30 -4.28 -22.83 -5.01
N ALA A 31 -3.56 -22.67 -6.12
CA ALA A 31 -2.82 -23.77 -6.74
C ALA A 31 -1.79 -24.36 -5.77
N LEU A 32 -1.07 -23.51 -5.03
CA LEU A 32 -0.03 -23.97 -4.09
C LEU A 32 -0.62 -24.43 -2.75
N ASP A 33 -1.59 -23.71 -2.21
CA ASP A 33 -2.09 -23.95 -0.84
C ASP A 33 -3.16 -25.05 -0.76
N VAL A 34 -3.85 -25.34 -1.87
CA VAL A 34 -4.99 -26.26 -1.90
C VAL A 34 -4.80 -27.34 -2.96
N VAL A 35 -4.61 -26.95 -4.23
CA VAL A 35 -4.58 -27.92 -5.33
C VAL A 35 -3.38 -28.87 -5.20
N MET A 36 -2.19 -28.35 -4.90
CA MET A 36 -1.00 -29.18 -4.72
C MET A 36 -1.14 -30.18 -3.56
N PRO A 37 -1.52 -29.77 -2.32
CA PRO A 37 -1.75 -30.72 -1.24
C PRO A 37 -2.85 -31.76 -1.56
N LEU A 38 -3.93 -31.37 -2.22
CA LEU A 38 -4.98 -32.33 -2.64
C LEU A 38 -4.46 -33.31 -3.70
N ALA A 39 -3.61 -32.88 -4.62
CA ALA A 39 -2.97 -33.76 -5.59
C ALA A 39 -2.02 -34.75 -4.90
N VAL A 40 -1.22 -34.30 -3.92
CA VAL A 40 -0.36 -35.16 -3.09
C VAL A 40 -1.20 -36.16 -2.29
N LEU A 41 -2.34 -35.72 -1.73
CA LEU A 41 -3.27 -36.59 -1.01
C LEU A 41 -3.82 -37.70 -1.92
N ALA A 42 -4.33 -37.32 -3.10
CA ALA A 42 -4.87 -38.26 -4.08
C ALA A 42 -3.81 -39.27 -4.56
N ALA A 43 -2.59 -38.78 -4.85
CA ALA A 43 -1.46 -39.64 -5.21
C ALA A 43 -1.10 -40.60 -4.08
N GLY A 44 -1.07 -40.13 -2.83
CA GLY A 44 -0.81 -40.97 -1.66
C GLY A 44 -1.83 -42.09 -1.49
N VAL A 45 -3.13 -41.78 -1.64
CA VAL A 45 -4.20 -42.78 -1.60
C VAL A 45 -4.05 -43.80 -2.74
N ALA A 46 -3.81 -43.34 -3.97
CA ALA A 46 -3.63 -44.22 -5.12
C ALA A 46 -2.43 -45.17 -4.94
N ILE A 47 -1.29 -44.66 -4.46
CA ILE A 47 -0.08 -45.44 -4.19
C ILE A 47 -0.30 -46.48 -3.09
N ALA A 48 -1.05 -46.13 -2.04
CA ALA A 48 -1.39 -47.07 -0.98
C ALA A 48 -2.23 -48.24 -1.52
N VAL A 49 -3.23 -47.95 -2.35
CA VAL A 49 -4.10 -48.96 -2.99
C VAL A 49 -3.33 -49.82 -4.01
N ALA A 50 -2.32 -49.25 -4.68
CA ALA A 50 -1.49 -49.95 -5.66
C ALA A 50 -0.43 -50.91 -5.05
N GLY A 51 -0.45 -51.13 -3.73
CA GLY A 51 0.41 -52.11 -3.06
C GLY A 51 1.64 -51.53 -2.35
N LEU A 52 1.75 -50.20 -2.26
CA LEU A 52 2.81 -49.50 -1.51
C LEU A 52 2.22 -48.70 -0.33
N PRO A 53 1.62 -49.36 0.69
CA PRO A 53 0.85 -48.69 1.74
C PRO A 53 1.69 -47.74 2.60
N ALA A 54 2.96 -48.06 2.86
CA ALA A 54 3.84 -47.20 3.65
C ALA A 54 4.13 -45.87 2.94
N VAL A 55 4.45 -45.92 1.64
CA VAL A 55 4.72 -44.71 0.83
C VAL A 55 3.46 -43.88 0.68
N GLY A 56 2.34 -44.53 0.38
CA GLY A 56 1.05 -43.85 0.28
C GLY A 56 0.64 -43.15 1.59
N ALA A 57 0.80 -43.82 2.73
CA ALA A 57 0.53 -43.23 4.05
C ALA A 57 1.41 -42.01 4.34
N ILE A 58 2.71 -42.05 3.99
CA ILE A 58 3.61 -40.90 4.15
C ILE A 58 3.09 -39.70 3.35
N LEU A 59 2.72 -39.89 2.08
CA LEU A 59 2.19 -38.81 1.24
C LEU A 59 0.87 -38.25 1.75
N VAL A 60 -0.03 -39.11 2.25
CA VAL A 60 -1.28 -38.68 2.89
C VAL A 60 -0.99 -37.80 4.11
N VAL A 61 -0.07 -38.23 4.98
CA VAL A 61 0.33 -37.44 6.16
C VAL A 61 0.93 -36.11 5.74
N ILE A 62 1.83 -36.09 4.75
CA ILE A 62 2.41 -34.85 4.22
C ILE A 62 1.31 -33.90 3.73
N ALA A 63 0.36 -34.40 2.93
CA ALA A 63 -0.74 -33.58 2.42
C ALA A 63 -1.61 -32.99 3.55
N VAL A 64 -1.94 -33.79 4.57
CA VAL A 64 -2.70 -33.33 5.74
C VAL A 64 -1.93 -32.25 6.51
N VAL A 65 -0.63 -32.43 6.70
CA VAL A 65 0.24 -31.43 7.35
C VAL A 65 0.26 -30.13 6.53
N LEU A 66 0.42 -30.20 5.20
CA LEU A 66 0.42 -29.03 4.34
C LEU A 66 -0.91 -28.26 4.42
N LEU A 67 -2.05 -28.95 4.34
CA LEU A 67 -3.38 -28.34 4.48
C LEU A 67 -3.59 -27.72 5.87
N GLY A 68 -3.13 -28.41 6.92
CA GLY A 68 -3.18 -27.91 8.29
C GLY A 68 -2.35 -26.64 8.49
N VAL A 69 -1.13 -26.63 7.96
CA VAL A 69 -0.22 -25.47 7.99
C VAL A 69 -0.77 -24.30 7.17
N ALA A 70 -1.35 -24.56 5.99
CA ALA A 70 -2.02 -23.53 5.19
C ALA A 70 -3.20 -22.92 5.94
N THR A 71 -4.05 -23.75 6.54
CA THR A 71 -5.21 -23.31 7.34
C THR A 71 -4.77 -22.50 8.57
N TRP A 72 -3.72 -22.94 9.25
CA TRP A 72 -3.15 -22.25 10.41
C TRP A 72 -2.58 -20.88 10.03
N GLN A 73 -1.83 -20.78 8.92
CA GLN A 73 -1.31 -19.51 8.41
C GLN A 73 -2.44 -18.57 7.98
N LEU A 74 -3.46 -19.08 7.29
CA LEU A 74 -4.65 -18.29 6.92
C LEU A 74 -5.35 -17.72 8.17
N GLY A 75 -5.47 -18.52 9.23
CA GLY A 75 -6.08 -18.10 10.49
C GLY A 75 -5.23 -17.09 11.28
N ARG A 76 -3.91 -17.24 11.27
CA ARG A 76 -2.99 -16.43 12.09
C ARG A 76 -2.56 -15.13 11.42
N THR A 77 -2.18 -15.20 10.14
CA THR A 77 -1.57 -14.07 9.41
C THR A 77 -2.33 -13.71 8.15
N GLY A 78 -3.20 -14.58 7.63
CA GLY A 78 -3.81 -14.38 6.31
C GLY A 78 -2.80 -14.43 5.15
N ARG A 79 -1.55 -14.82 5.42
CA ARG A 79 -0.49 -15.03 4.42
C ARG A 79 -0.02 -16.46 4.48
N THR A 80 -0.68 -17.29 3.69
CA THR A 80 -0.26 -18.66 3.38
C THR A 80 0.96 -18.66 2.45
N LEU A 81 1.57 -19.82 2.24
CA LEU A 81 2.74 -19.93 1.35
C LEU A 81 2.39 -19.54 -0.08
N GLY A 82 1.23 -19.94 -0.59
CA GLY A 82 0.75 -19.50 -1.89
C GLY A 82 0.56 -17.98 -1.93
N ALA A 83 -0.10 -17.41 -0.91
CA ALA A 83 -0.35 -15.98 -0.84
C ALA A 83 0.93 -15.13 -0.76
N THR A 84 2.00 -15.63 -0.12
CA THR A 84 3.29 -14.92 -0.08
C THR A 84 3.96 -14.88 -1.44
N THR A 85 3.86 -15.94 -2.26
CA THR A 85 4.49 -15.96 -3.60
C THR A 85 3.88 -14.95 -4.59
N VAL A 86 2.62 -14.55 -4.39
CA VAL A 86 1.89 -13.62 -5.27
C VAL A 86 1.62 -12.25 -4.63
N ASP A 87 2.20 -12.02 -3.44
CA ASP A 87 2.05 -10.80 -2.63
C ASP A 87 0.60 -10.40 -2.38
N ILE A 88 -0.19 -11.35 -1.89
CA ILE A 88 -1.55 -11.09 -1.43
C ILE A 88 -1.70 -11.39 0.05
N ARG A 89 -2.73 -10.81 0.66
CA ARG A 89 -3.20 -11.19 2.00
C ARG A 89 -4.70 -11.48 1.97
N VAL A 90 -5.09 -12.57 2.63
CA VAL A 90 -6.48 -12.98 2.78
C VAL A 90 -6.98 -12.66 4.18
N VAL A 91 -7.96 -11.78 4.29
CA VAL A 91 -8.53 -11.30 5.56
C VAL A 91 -10.05 -11.26 5.51
N ARG A 92 -10.71 -11.07 6.65
CA ARG A 92 -12.17 -10.88 6.69
C ARG A 92 -12.56 -9.58 6.01
N ARG A 93 -13.58 -9.64 5.16
CA ARG A 93 -14.12 -8.47 4.43
C ARG A 93 -14.75 -7.42 5.36
N SER A 94 -15.18 -7.81 6.55
CA SER A 94 -15.84 -6.90 7.47
C SER A 94 -14.88 -6.17 8.42
N THR A 95 -13.71 -6.75 8.68
CA THR A 95 -12.81 -6.24 9.74
C THR A 95 -11.37 -6.02 9.29
N GLY A 96 -10.95 -6.52 8.12
CA GLY A 96 -9.54 -6.49 7.72
C GLY A 96 -8.61 -7.40 8.54
N ALA A 97 -9.15 -8.13 9.52
CA ALA A 97 -8.36 -9.02 10.38
C ALA A 97 -8.18 -10.43 9.78
N ALA A 98 -7.16 -11.16 10.24
CA ALA A 98 -7.00 -12.58 9.88
C ALA A 98 -8.23 -13.41 10.27
N ALA A 99 -8.36 -14.55 9.60
CA ALA A 99 -9.57 -15.36 9.67
C ALA A 99 -9.80 -15.99 11.06
N GLY A 100 -8.73 -16.13 11.86
CA GLY A 100 -8.73 -16.69 13.21
C GLY A 100 -8.96 -18.20 13.22
N SER A 101 -9.43 -18.72 14.36
CA SER A 101 -9.75 -20.15 14.53
C SER A 101 -10.86 -20.67 13.60
N ARG A 102 -11.69 -19.77 13.05
CA ARG A 102 -12.78 -20.09 12.12
C ARG A 102 -12.39 -19.84 10.65
N ALA A 103 -11.13 -20.06 10.30
CA ALA A 103 -10.60 -19.79 8.96
C ALA A 103 -11.33 -20.55 7.86
N LEU A 104 -11.53 -21.86 8.03
CA LEU A 104 -12.24 -22.71 7.06
C LEU A 104 -13.70 -22.27 6.88
N LEU A 105 -14.41 -22.00 7.99
CA LEU A 105 -15.78 -21.55 7.93
C LEU A 105 -15.90 -20.19 7.21
N ALA A 106 -14.98 -19.27 7.49
CA ALA A 106 -14.94 -17.96 6.84
C ALA A 106 -14.62 -18.04 5.35
N LEU A 107 -13.79 -19.01 4.95
CA LEU A 107 -13.48 -19.28 3.55
C LEU A 107 -14.74 -19.79 2.82
N VAL A 108 -15.41 -20.81 3.38
CA VAL A 108 -16.60 -21.43 2.79
C VAL A 108 -17.78 -20.45 2.74
N SER A 109 -17.94 -19.58 3.74
CA SER A 109 -19.01 -18.58 3.76
C SER A 109 -18.75 -17.36 2.87
N GLY A 110 -17.59 -17.30 2.20
CA GLY A 110 -17.21 -16.14 1.37
C GLY A 110 -16.90 -14.87 2.18
N ALA A 111 -16.75 -14.99 3.51
CA ALA A 111 -16.45 -13.87 4.39
C ALA A 111 -15.02 -13.33 4.24
N LEU A 112 -14.16 -14.04 3.49
CA LEU A 112 -12.78 -13.66 3.22
C LEU A 112 -12.63 -12.90 1.90
N GLY A 113 -11.72 -11.94 1.89
CA GLY A 113 -11.27 -11.21 0.71
C GLY A 113 -9.75 -11.28 0.57
N ALA A 114 -9.27 -11.41 -0.67
CA ALA A 114 -7.86 -11.36 -0.99
C ALA A 114 -7.49 -9.95 -1.49
N TYR A 115 -6.43 -9.38 -0.92
CA TYR A 115 -5.98 -8.02 -1.21
C TYR A 115 -4.53 -8.02 -1.66
N ASP A 116 -4.23 -7.16 -2.64
CA ASP A 116 -2.90 -7.01 -3.23
C ASP A 116 -2.04 -6.09 -2.38
N LEU A 117 -0.91 -6.61 -1.90
CA LEU A 117 0.00 -5.89 -1.02
C LEU A 117 0.98 -4.99 -1.77
N ARG A 118 1.08 -5.12 -3.10
CA ARG A 118 1.94 -4.26 -3.91
C ARG A 118 1.23 -3.01 -4.40
N ARG A 119 -0.10 -3.08 -4.55
CA ARG A 119 -0.88 -1.98 -5.14
C ARG A 119 -1.77 -1.25 -4.14
N GLY A 120 -2.11 -1.88 -3.02
CA GLY A 120 -2.90 -1.26 -1.96
C GLY A 120 -2.27 -1.39 -0.59
N ARG A 121 -2.89 -0.73 0.39
CA ARG A 121 -2.56 -0.81 1.82
C ARG A 121 -2.62 -2.26 2.29
N ASP A 122 -1.68 -2.69 3.13
CA ASP A 122 -1.80 -3.97 3.82
C ASP A 122 -3.03 -3.93 4.75
N PRO A 123 -4.03 -4.81 4.57
CA PRO A 123 -5.23 -4.83 5.40
C PRO A 123 -4.95 -4.94 6.90
N PHE A 124 -3.82 -5.56 7.27
CA PHE A 124 -3.42 -5.75 8.66
C PHE A 124 -2.72 -4.56 9.30
N ALA A 125 -2.29 -3.57 8.50
CA ALA A 125 -1.81 -2.32 9.06
C ALA A 125 -3.01 -1.58 9.72
N PRO A 126 -2.77 -0.59 10.61
CA PRO A 126 -3.84 0.30 11.06
C PRO A 126 -4.50 0.99 9.87
N ALA A 127 -5.84 1.07 9.87
CA ALA A 127 -6.56 1.89 8.90
C ALA A 127 -6.28 3.36 9.23
N ILE A 128 -5.69 4.08 8.29
CA ILE A 128 -5.36 5.49 8.44
C ILE A 128 -6.51 6.26 7.79
N ALA A 129 -7.25 7.03 8.58
CA ALA A 129 -8.19 7.98 8.03
C ALA A 129 -7.41 8.91 7.10
N ALA A 130 -7.86 9.07 5.85
CA ALA A 130 -7.32 10.12 5.01
C ALA A 130 -7.53 11.43 5.76
N PHE A 131 -6.42 12.13 6.04
CA PHE A 131 -6.51 13.45 6.62
C PHE A 131 -7.24 14.35 5.63
N ALA A 132 -8.49 14.66 5.93
CA ALA A 132 -9.15 15.78 5.28
C ALA A 132 -8.42 17.02 5.78
N PHE A 133 -7.66 17.66 4.89
CA PHE A 133 -7.12 18.97 5.19
C PHE A 133 -8.27 19.83 5.68
N PRO A 134 -8.15 20.49 6.85
CA PRO A 134 -9.12 21.50 7.24
C PRO A 134 -9.26 22.43 6.05
N ALA A 135 -10.46 22.48 5.47
CA ALA A 135 -10.75 23.47 4.45
C ALA A 135 -10.35 24.80 5.07
N THR A 136 -9.33 25.45 4.52
CA THR A 136 -8.93 26.79 4.91
C THR A 136 -10.14 27.67 4.66
N ASN A 137 -10.96 27.88 5.70
CA ASN A 137 -12.23 28.61 5.71
C ASN A 137 -12.80 28.87 4.31
N GLU A 138 -13.73 28.03 3.85
CA GLU A 138 -14.43 28.23 2.57
C GLU A 138 -15.13 29.60 2.46
N GLY A 139 -15.28 30.33 3.59
CA GLY A 139 -15.74 31.73 3.62
C GLY A 139 -14.72 32.79 3.16
N ALA A 140 -13.42 32.48 3.06
CA ALA A 140 -12.41 33.38 2.48
C ALA A 140 -12.02 33.00 1.04
N ALA A 141 -12.46 31.83 0.56
CA ALA A 141 -12.15 31.30 -0.77
C ALA A 141 -12.90 32.01 -1.92
N ALA A 142 -13.87 32.89 -1.61
CA ALA A 142 -14.66 33.59 -2.63
C ALA A 142 -13.99 34.83 -3.25
N SER A 143 -12.70 35.13 -2.96
CA SER A 143 -12.03 36.29 -3.61
C SER A 143 -10.54 36.12 -3.94
N ALA A 144 -9.95 34.93 -3.77
CA ALA A 144 -8.63 34.68 -4.35
C ALA A 144 -8.79 34.30 -5.83
N ARG A 145 -8.81 35.31 -6.72
CA ARG A 145 -8.53 35.09 -8.15
C ARG A 145 -7.31 34.17 -8.27
N PRO A 146 -7.30 33.15 -9.15
CA PRO A 146 -6.12 32.33 -9.37
C PRO A 146 -4.95 33.25 -9.73
N ARG A 147 -3.90 33.25 -8.90
CA ARG A 147 -2.63 33.92 -9.23
C ARG A 147 -1.97 33.13 -10.35
N ARG A 148 -2.42 33.37 -11.58
CA ARG A 148 -1.77 32.88 -12.80
C ARG A 148 -0.32 33.36 -12.78
N GLY A 149 0.63 32.43 -12.78
CA GLY A 149 2.04 32.72 -13.10
C GLY A 149 3.10 32.43 -12.03
N MET A 150 2.77 31.82 -10.88
CA MET A 150 3.78 31.49 -9.86
C MET A 150 3.98 29.98 -9.73
N VAL A 151 5.20 29.53 -10.00
CA VAL A 151 5.62 28.12 -9.97
C VAL A 151 6.04 27.75 -8.54
N PRO A 152 5.52 26.66 -7.94
CA PRO A 152 5.95 26.21 -6.61
C PRO A 152 7.44 25.87 -6.57
N THR A 153 8.07 26.14 -5.43
CA THR A 153 9.47 25.80 -5.17
C THR A 153 9.55 24.67 -4.15
N LEU A 154 10.30 23.62 -4.48
CA LEU A 154 10.64 22.52 -3.58
C LEU A 154 12.00 22.82 -2.94
N SER A 155 12.04 22.96 -1.62
CA SER A 155 13.26 23.15 -0.84
C SER A 155 13.65 21.83 -0.18
N LEU A 156 14.83 21.33 -0.50
CA LEU A 156 15.37 20.08 0.02
C LEU A 156 16.14 20.36 1.32
N ASP A 157 16.23 19.37 2.21
CA ASP A 157 17.08 19.42 3.41
C ASP A 157 18.58 19.68 3.13
N SER A 158 19.03 19.44 1.89
CA SER A 158 20.38 19.79 1.41
C SER A 158 20.58 21.29 1.20
N GLY A 159 19.51 22.08 1.28
CA GLY A 159 19.50 23.51 0.95
C GLY A 159 19.23 23.80 -0.52
N GLU A 160 19.17 22.78 -1.38
CA GLU A 160 18.86 22.95 -2.80
C GLU A 160 17.39 23.31 -3.02
N ARG A 161 17.13 24.13 -4.04
CA ARG A 161 15.79 24.58 -4.40
C ARG A 161 15.48 24.21 -5.85
N LEU A 162 14.40 23.47 -6.05
CA LEU A 162 13.95 23.02 -7.35
C LEU A 162 12.63 23.71 -7.70
N SER A 163 12.51 24.18 -8.94
CA SER A 163 11.25 24.74 -9.43
C SER A 163 10.36 23.62 -9.97
N LEU A 164 9.07 23.62 -9.63
CA LEU A 164 8.11 22.64 -10.11
C LEU A 164 7.36 23.15 -11.36
N ASP A 165 8.11 23.50 -12.40
CA ASP A 165 7.59 23.99 -13.68
C ASP A 165 7.05 22.86 -14.58
N SER A 166 7.47 21.64 -14.29
CA SER A 166 7.15 20.40 -14.99
C SER A 166 7.12 19.27 -13.98
N ALA A 167 6.60 18.10 -14.38
CA ALA A 167 6.59 16.93 -13.50
C ALA A 167 8.04 16.58 -13.09
N LEU A 168 8.24 16.26 -11.81
CA LEU A 168 9.56 15.98 -11.25
C LEU A 168 9.53 14.67 -10.46
N VAL A 169 10.47 13.77 -10.72
CA VAL A 169 10.68 12.53 -9.97
C VAL A 169 11.93 12.66 -9.12
N LEU A 170 11.78 12.43 -7.81
CA LEU A 170 12.88 12.41 -6.84
C LEU A 170 13.18 10.98 -6.40
N GLY A 171 14.46 10.70 -6.16
CA GLY A 171 14.93 9.46 -5.53
C GLY A 171 16.45 9.36 -5.55
N ARG A 172 17.01 8.24 -5.08
CA ARG A 172 18.47 8.06 -5.02
C ARG A 172 19.13 7.80 -6.37
N ASP A 173 18.33 7.31 -7.33
CA ASP A 173 18.75 6.94 -8.69
C ASP A 173 17.51 6.93 -9.60
N PRO A 174 16.88 8.10 -9.82
CA PRO A 174 15.56 8.20 -10.41
C PRO A 174 15.58 7.99 -11.92
N VAL A 175 14.51 7.38 -12.42
CA VAL A 175 14.23 7.23 -13.86
C VAL A 175 12.85 7.78 -14.16
N ALA A 176 12.74 8.56 -15.23
CA ALA A 176 11.47 9.08 -15.70
C ALA A 176 10.61 7.92 -16.25
N PRO A 177 9.31 7.82 -15.89
CA PRO A 177 8.43 6.81 -16.47
C PRO A 177 8.33 6.98 -18.00
N PRO A 178 8.38 5.90 -18.80
CA PRO A 178 8.30 5.97 -20.26
C PRO A 178 7.01 6.64 -20.75
N ASP A 179 5.89 6.34 -20.09
CA ASP A 179 4.55 6.82 -20.46
C ASP A 179 4.17 8.14 -19.79
N ALA A 180 5.04 8.69 -18.93
CA ALA A 180 4.78 9.92 -18.21
C ALA A 180 6.09 10.71 -18.02
N PRO A 181 6.51 11.49 -19.04
CA PRO A 181 7.72 12.30 -18.99
C PRO A 181 7.77 13.18 -17.74
N ALA A 182 8.95 13.26 -17.15
CA ALA A 182 9.24 14.08 -15.98
C ALA A 182 10.73 14.41 -15.96
N GLN A 183 11.07 15.57 -15.40
CA GLN A 183 12.42 15.80 -14.93
C GLN A 183 12.75 14.80 -13.83
N VAL A 184 14.03 14.44 -13.72
CA VAL A 184 14.51 13.58 -12.66
C VAL A 184 15.55 14.33 -11.87
N TYR A 185 15.45 14.27 -10.55
CA TYR A 185 16.49 14.82 -9.68
C TYR A 185 16.97 13.76 -8.70
N ARG A 186 18.27 13.50 -8.80
CA ARG A 186 18.95 12.52 -7.97
C ARG A 186 19.28 13.14 -6.62
N TRP A 187 18.51 12.76 -5.61
CA TRP A 187 18.73 13.22 -4.25
C TRP A 187 19.70 12.27 -3.54
N ALA A 188 20.95 12.71 -3.39
CA ALA A 188 22.03 11.90 -2.85
C ALA A 188 21.73 11.45 -1.41
N ASP A 189 21.51 10.15 -1.23
CA ASP A 189 21.09 9.57 0.05
C ASP A 189 22.01 8.39 0.41
N MET A 190 22.95 8.64 1.32
CA MET A 190 23.95 7.65 1.73
C MET A 190 23.37 6.60 2.69
N SER A 191 22.30 6.92 3.43
CA SER A 191 21.63 5.98 4.34
C SER A 191 20.69 5.02 3.62
N ARG A 192 20.49 5.17 2.29
CA ARG A 192 19.61 4.33 1.45
C ARG A 192 18.16 4.27 1.94
N THR A 193 17.70 5.38 2.49
CA THR A 193 16.33 5.59 2.93
C THR A 193 15.40 6.00 1.78
N LEU A 194 15.96 6.46 0.66
CA LEU A 194 15.25 6.77 -0.57
C LEU A 194 15.26 5.58 -1.55
N SER A 195 14.10 5.26 -2.11
CA SER A 195 13.99 4.37 -3.27
C SER A 195 14.63 4.98 -4.53
N LYS A 196 14.90 4.16 -5.55
CA LYS A 196 15.52 4.60 -6.83
C LYS A 196 14.73 5.77 -7.44
N SER A 197 13.46 5.53 -7.74
CA SER A 197 12.43 6.54 -7.92
C SER A 197 11.51 6.45 -6.70
N HIS A 198 11.39 7.52 -5.92
CA HIS A 198 10.66 7.52 -4.65
C HIS A 198 9.33 8.24 -4.76
N VAL A 199 9.34 9.48 -5.25
CA VAL A 199 8.15 10.34 -5.28
C VAL A 199 8.11 11.15 -6.57
N ARG A 200 6.90 11.38 -7.09
CA ARG A 200 6.62 12.24 -8.24
C ARG A 200 5.82 13.47 -7.79
N PHE A 201 6.28 14.63 -8.20
CA PHE A 201 5.61 15.92 -8.04
C PHE A 201 5.06 16.39 -9.38
N GLU A 202 3.86 16.98 -9.34
CA GLU A 202 3.25 17.61 -10.51
C GLU A 202 2.54 18.90 -10.09
N TRP A 203 2.53 19.87 -10.99
CA TRP A 203 1.83 21.14 -10.82
C TRP A 203 0.89 21.34 -11.99
N ASP A 204 -0.40 21.53 -11.71
CA ASP A 204 -1.43 21.76 -12.75
C ASP A 204 -1.76 23.24 -12.97
N GLY A 205 -0.96 24.14 -12.38
CA GLY A 205 -1.23 25.58 -12.37
C GLY A 205 -2.12 26.07 -11.22
N ARG A 206 -2.67 25.15 -10.41
CA ARG A 206 -3.52 25.46 -9.24
C ARG A 206 -3.11 24.71 -7.99
N GLN A 207 -2.73 23.45 -8.10
CA GLN A 207 -2.45 22.56 -6.97
C GLN A 207 -1.20 21.72 -7.22
N VAL A 208 -0.40 21.54 -6.17
CA VAL A 208 0.70 20.57 -6.18
C VAL A 208 0.13 19.19 -5.89
N TRP A 209 0.52 18.24 -6.72
CA TRP A 209 0.16 16.85 -6.61
C TRP A 209 1.41 16.03 -6.31
N VAL A 210 1.28 15.11 -5.37
CA VAL A 210 2.36 14.24 -4.91
C VAL A 210 1.91 12.80 -5.05
N THR A 211 2.75 11.98 -5.66
CA THR A 211 2.52 10.54 -5.82
C THR A 211 3.74 9.80 -5.29
N ASP A 212 3.57 9.02 -4.23
CA ASP A 212 4.60 8.05 -3.83
C ASP A 212 4.69 6.95 -4.89
N LEU A 213 5.89 6.59 -5.33
CA LEU A 213 6.10 5.65 -6.45
C LEU A 213 6.31 4.21 -5.97
N GLY A 214 5.71 3.83 -4.84
CA GLY A 214 5.89 2.51 -4.23
C GLY A 214 7.20 2.45 -3.47
N SER A 215 7.49 3.51 -2.72
CA SER A 215 8.74 3.61 -1.98
C SER A 215 8.78 2.63 -0.80
N THR A 216 9.98 2.24 -0.37
CA THR A 216 10.14 1.26 0.72
C THR A 216 9.84 1.87 2.09
N ASN A 217 10.24 3.13 2.30
CA ASN A 217 10.09 3.81 3.58
C ASN A 217 8.88 4.75 3.62
N GLY A 218 8.22 4.98 2.49
CA GLY A 218 7.03 5.82 2.40
C GLY A 218 7.34 7.31 2.26
N THR A 219 6.30 8.03 1.85
CA THR A 219 6.23 9.50 1.86
C THR A 219 5.15 9.93 2.84
N PHE A 220 5.41 10.94 3.67
CA PHE A 220 4.48 11.45 4.67
C PHE A 220 4.34 12.96 4.57
N VAL A 221 3.15 13.46 4.86
CA VAL A 221 2.84 14.88 5.03
C VAL A 221 2.96 15.22 6.52
N ARG A 222 3.82 16.18 6.86
CA ARG A 222 3.93 16.67 8.24
C ARG A 222 2.75 17.62 8.52
N GLY A 223 1.90 17.24 9.48
CA GLY A 223 0.79 18.07 9.98
C GLY A 223 1.10 18.64 11.38
N ALA A 224 0.07 19.24 12.02
CA ALA A 224 0.17 19.73 13.40
C ALA A 224 0.28 18.60 14.45
N GLY A 225 0.09 17.34 14.04
CA GLY A 225 0.22 16.14 14.87
C GLY A 225 1.17 15.12 14.24
N SER A 226 0.82 13.83 14.32
CA SER A 226 1.60 12.75 13.70
C SER A 226 1.72 12.95 12.18
N PRO A 227 2.88 12.64 11.56
CA PRO A 227 3.01 12.61 10.10
C PRO A 227 1.95 11.70 9.48
N THR A 228 1.33 12.17 8.40
CA THR A 228 0.28 11.44 7.67
C THR A 228 0.87 10.82 6.40
N PRO A 229 0.86 9.49 6.22
CA PRO A 229 1.42 8.88 5.02
C PRO A 229 0.61 9.21 3.77
N LEU A 230 1.32 9.35 2.65
CA LEU A 230 0.77 9.29 1.31
C LEU A 230 0.66 7.83 0.86
N LEU A 231 -0.36 7.55 0.07
CA LEU A 231 -0.59 6.22 -0.46
C LEU A 231 0.25 6.00 -1.72
N ALA A 232 0.91 4.84 -1.78
CA ALA A 232 1.70 4.44 -2.94
C ALA A 232 0.84 4.42 -4.20
N HIS A 233 1.40 4.95 -5.28
CA HIS A 233 0.82 5.08 -6.61
C HIS A 233 -0.48 5.91 -6.69
N GLN A 234 -0.87 6.57 -5.60
CA GLN A 234 -2.03 7.45 -5.57
C GLN A 234 -1.61 8.92 -5.64
N ARG A 235 -2.12 9.60 -6.67
CA ARG A 235 -1.93 11.02 -6.87
C ARG A 235 -2.73 11.81 -5.83
N THR A 236 -2.03 12.45 -4.89
CA THR A 236 -2.61 13.12 -3.73
C THR A 236 -2.38 14.64 -3.82
N PRO A 237 -3.42 15.48 -3.72
CA PRO A 237 -3.24 16.93 -3.68
C PRO A 237 -2.69 17.34 -2.31
N VAL A 238 -1.66 18.19 -2.30
CA VAL A 238 -1.07 18.72 -1.05
C VAL A 238 -1.06 20.24 -1.09
N PRO A 239 -1.34 20.95 0.02
CA PRO A 239 -1.27 22.41 0.07
C PRO A 239 0.06 22.93 -0.47
N GLY A 240 0.05 24.09 -1.13
CA GLY A 240 1.27 24.63 -1.73
C GLY A 240 2.34 25.07 -0.72
N SER A 241 2.00 25.17 0.56
CA SER A 241 2.94 25.33 1.67
C SER A 241 2.83 24.14 2.61
N VAL A 242 3.73 23.16 2.47
CA VAL A 242 3.69 21.91 3.25
C VAL A 242 5.08 21.32 3.39
N THR A 243 5.32 20.60 4.49
CA THR A 243 6.54 19.81 4.69
C THR A 243 6.22 18.32 4.50
N LEU A 244 7.03 17.65 3.71
CA LEU A 244 6.98 16.22 3.44
C LEU A 244 8.19 15.53 4.04
N GLU A 245 7.97 14.33 4.57
CA GLU A 245 9.02 13.37 4.94
C GLU A 245 9.05 12.30 3.84
N ILE A 246 10.19 12.12 3.20
CA ILE A 246 10.38 11.23 2.05
C ILE A 246 11.49 10.26 2.45
N GLY A 247 11.12 9.04 2.83
CA GLY A 247 12.00 8.22 3.66
C GLY A 247 12.40 8.98 4.93
N ASP A 248 13.70 9.13 5.18
CA ASP A 248 14.21 9.85 6.36
C ASP A 248 14.56 11.32 6.04
N ARG A 249 14.20 11.80 4.85
CA ARG A 249 14.55 13.14 4.37
C ARG A 249 13.38 14.09 4.43
N VAL A 250 13.68 15.38 4.52
CA VAL A 250 12.65 16.41 4.62
C VAL A 250 12.67 17.29 3.38
N LEU A 251 11.50 17.50 2.79
CA LEU A 251 11.28 18.42 1.68
C LEU A 251 10.18 19.39 2.04
N THR A 252 10.37 20.67 1.78
CA THR A 252 9.33 21.69 1.98
C THR A 252 8.90 22.27 0.66
N ILE A 253 7.60 22.25 0.40
CA ILE A 253 6.98 22.92 -0.73
C ILE A 253 6.61 24.32 -0.27
N ARG A 254 6.96 25.33 -1.05
CA ARG A 254 6.52 26.71 -0.88
C ARG A 254 5.88 27.18 -2.17
N GLU A 255 4.68 27.77 -2.08
CA GLU A 255 4.17 28.59 -3.17
C GLU A 255 5.09 29.79 -3.35
N ALA A 256 5.31 30.21 -4.61
CA ALA A 256 6.05 31.43 -4.85
C ALA A 256 5.27 32.62 -4.25
N GLY A 257 5.95 33.43 -3.43
CA GLY A 257 5.41 34.66 -2.83
C GLY A 257 5.43 34.76 -1.30
N HIS A 258 5.92 33.75 -0.57
CA HIS A 258 6.14 33.78 0.89
C HIS A 258 7.55 33.38 1.28
#